data_AF-Q97J69-F1
#
_entry.id   AF-Q97J69-F1
#
_cell.length_a   1.000
_cell.length_b   1.000
_cell.length_c   1.000
_cell.angle_alpha   90.00
_cell.angle_beta   90.00
_cell.angle_gamma   90.00
#
_symmetry.space_group_name_H-M   'P 1'
#
loop_
_entity.id
_entity.type
_entity.pdbx_description
1 polymer ?
#
loop_
_entity_poly.entity_id
_entity_poly.type
_entity_poly.pdbx_seq_one_letter_code
_entity_poly.pdbx_strand_id
1 'polypeptide(L)'
;MLYILIILGAALIVLLGVKLIVRRKDKVALTVSADISYKEVFSEAETKGTRVVDDYGRRYEILINIKVKNSGDNNFEIVSAFMEIEFENGVLYEIRIMPDDLPKMLTEGEMIETNIQKEWIDYENINSFGVMDSKGRHYYLPKEKLDKLWIKSNDLPTTKLEGYEKDNPLKVMEAFEAKDKSTFIRKN
;
A
#
# COMPACT_ATOMS: atom_id res chain seq x y z
N MET A 1 43.04 13.96 38.57
CA MET A 1 42.81 14.14 37.12
C MET A 1 42.57 12.84 36.38
N LEU A 2 43.39 11.79 36.56
CA LEU A 2 43.23 10.50 35.84
C LEU A 2 41.84 9.86 36.02
N TYR A 3 41.31 9.83 37.25
CA TYR A 3 39.99 9.26 37.56
C TYR A 3 38.84 9.98 36.85
N ILE A 4 38.94 11.30 36.67
CA ILE A 4 37.92 12.11 35.97
C ILE A 4 37.91 11.76 34.48
N LEU A 5 39.09 11.55 33.88
CA LEU A 5 39.23 11.10 32.49
C LEU A 5 38.65 9.70 32.28
N ILE A 6 38.86 8.78 33.22
CA ILE A 6 38.31 7.41 33.17
C ILE A 6 36.77 7.44 33.22
N ILE A 7 36.19 8.25 34.11
CA ILE A 7 34.73 8.39 34.24
C ILE A 7 34.12 8.99 32.96
N LEU A 8 34.75 10.02 32.39
CA LEU A 8 34.31 10.63 31.13
C LEU A 8 34.41 9.64 29.95
N GLY A 9 35.49 8.86 29.88
CA GLY A 9 35.65 7.81 28.87
C GLY A 9 34.57 6.72 28.98
N ALA A 10 34.28 6.26 30.19
CA ALA A 10 33.22 5.28 30.44
C ALA A 10 31.84 5.81 30.05
N ALA A 11 31.52 7.06 30.41
CA ALA A 11 30.26 7.70 30.04
C ALA A 11 30.11 7.82 28.51
N LEU A 12 31.17 8.20 27.79
CA LEU A 12 31.16 8.30 26.33
C LEU A 12 30.90 6.93 25.67
N ILE A 13 31.54 5.86 26.17
CA ILE A 13 31.36 4.49 25.66
C ILE A 13 29.92 4.02 25.87
N VAL A 14 29.34 4.28 27.05
CA VAL A 14 27.94 3.93 27.34
C VAL A 14 26.99 4.69 26.41
N LEU A 15 27.19 6.00 26.21
CA LEU A 15 26.38 6.80 25.29
C LEU A 15 26.47 6.30 23.84
N LEU A 16 27.68 5.94 23.38
CA LEU A 16 27.89 5.36 22.05
C LEU A 16 27.21 3.99 21.93
N GLY A 17 27.33 3.13 22.95
CA GLY A 17 26.69 1.83 23.00
C GLY A 17 25.16 1.91 22.95
N VAL A 18 24.56 2.79 23.76
CA VAL A 18 23.11 3.05 23.75
C VAL A 18 22.68 3.57 22.38
N LYS A 19 23.39 4.53 21.81
CA LYS A 19 23.07 5.08 20.47
C LYS A 19 23.13 4.00 19.38
N LEU A 20 24.08 3.07 19.43
CA LEU A 20 24.20 1.94 18.51
C LEU A 20 23.03 0.94 18.67
N ILE A 21 22.67 0.61 19.90
CA ILE A 21 21.57 -0.32 20.20
C ILE A 21 20.23 0.27 19.77
N VAL A 22 19.98 1.55 20.09
CA VAL A 22 18.77 2.28 19.70
C VAL A 22 18.68 2.38 18.17
N ARG A 23 19.78 2.74 17.49
CA ARG A 23 19.81 2.80 16.02
C ARG A 23 19.58 1.45 15.34
N ARG A 24 19.94 0.33 15.98
CA ARG A 24 19.61 -1.01 15.51
C ARG A 24 18.14 -1.38 15.73
N LYS A 25 17.52 -0.88 16.81
CA LYS A 25 16.09 -1.11 17.08
C LYS A 25 15.16 -0.25 16.22
N ASP A 26 15.58 0.96 15.85
CA ASP A 26 14.72 1.96 15.18
C ASP A 26 14.79 1.95 13.65
N LYS A 27 15.50 1.01 13.01
CA LYS A 27 15.36 0.84 11.57
C LYS A 27 13.94 0.33 11.30
N VAL A 28 13.05 1.23 10.86
CA VAL A 28 11.78 0.87 10.23
C VAL A 28 12.08 -0.18 9.17
N ALA A 29 11.69 -1.42 9.46
CA ALA A 29 12.20 -2.56 8.72
C ALA A 29 11.59 -2.63 7.31
N LEU A 30 10.32 -2.24 7.16
CA LEU A 30 9.64 -2.18 5.88
C LEU A 30 9.11 -0.77 5.62
N THR A 31 9.43 -0.24 4.45
CA THR A 31 8.90 1.03 3.95
C THR A 31 7.97 0.74 2.79
N VAL A 32 6.76 1.30 2.85
CA VAL A 32 5.75 1.21 1.79
C VAL A 32 5.65 2.54 1.05
N SER A 33 5.63 2.47 -0.27
CA SER A 33 5.31 3.58 -1.16
C SER A 33 4.33 3.11 -2.22
N ALA A 34 3.47 4.00 -2.69
CA ALA A 34 2.55 3.69 -3.77
C ALA A 34 2.36 4.91 -4.66
N ASP A 35 2.24 4.66 -5.95
CA ASP A 35 2.07 5.66 -7.00
C ASP A 35 1.19 5.11 -8.12
N ILE A 36 0.54 5.99 -8.87
CA ILE A 36 -0.14 5.60 -10.11
C ILE A 36 0.91 5.22 -11.16
N SER A 37 0.76 4.04 -11.75
CA SER A 37 1.56 3.56 -12.88
C SER A 37 0.72 3.47 -14.16
N TYR A 38 1.39 3.72 -15.29
CA TYR A 38 0.83 3.55 -16.62
C TYR A 38 1.61 2.44 -17.30
N LYS A 39 0.95 1.32 -17.57
CA LYS A 39 1.55 0.17 -18.25
C LYS A 39 1.10 0.16 -19.70
N GLU A 40 2.02 0.22 -20.65
CA GLU A 40 1.68 0.14 -22.07
C GLU A 40 1.08 -1.24 -22.40
N VAL A 41 -0.01 -1.24 -23.17
CA VAL A 41 -0.77 -2.45 -23.51
C VAL A 41 -1.16 -2.48 -24.99
N PHE A 42 -1.21 -3.68 -25.55
CA PHE A 42 -1.69 -3.90 -26.93
C PHE A 42 -3.22 -3.92 -27.00
N SER A 43 -3.80 -3.77 -28.21
CA SER A 43 -5.26 -3.70 -28.42
C SER A 43 -6.04 -4.86 -27.81
N GLU A 44 -5.51 -6.07 -27.96
CA GLU A 44 -6.20 -7.33 -27.67
C GLU A 44 -5.78 -7.93 -26.33
N ALA A 45 -4.80 -7.33 -25.64
CA ALA A 45 -4.35 -7.84 -24.36
C ALA A 45 -5.48 -7.69 -23.34
N GLU A 46 -5.75 -8.70 -22.52
CA GLU A 46 -6.60 -8.54 -21.35
C GLU A 46 -5.90 -7.64 -20.32
N THR A 47 -6.65 -6.73 -19.70
CA THR A 47 -6.14 -5.80 -18.69
C THR A 47 -7.02 -5.86 -17.46
N LYS A 48 -6.41 -5.65 -16.29
CA LYS A 48 -7.13 -5.55 -15.03
C LYS A 48 -7.57 -4.13 -14.69
N GLY A 49 -6.74 -3.13 -14.98
CA GLY A 49 -7.01 -1.73 -14.75
C GLY A 49 -7.75 -1.03 -15.89
N THR A 50 -7.93 0.28 -15.72
CA THR A 50 -8.62 1.15 -16.68
C THR A 50 -7.73 1.48 -17.88
N ARG A 51 -8.26 1.33 -19.09
CA ARG A 51 -7.53 1.66 -20.33
C ARG A 51 -7.71 3.12 -20.70
N VAL A 52 -6.62 3.74 -21.10
CA VAL A 52 -6.58 5.09 -21.67
C VAL A 52 -5.72 5.11 -22.92
N VAL A 53 -5.97 6.11 -23.76
CA VAL A 53 -5.21 6.36 -24.99
C VAL A 53 -4.58 7.74 -24.87
N ASP A 54 -3.29 7.86 -25.18
CA ASP A 54 -2.62 9.16 -25.22
C ASP A 54 -2.85 9.89 -26.55
N ASP A 55 -2.34 11.12 -26.65
CA ASP A 55 -2.45 11.96 -27.85
C ASP A 55 -1.76 11.36 -29.09
N TYR A 56 -0.89 10.36 -28.90
CA TYR A 56 -0.16 9.66 -29.96
C TYR A 56 -0.80 8.32 -30.33
N GLY A 57 -1.96 7.98 -29.76
CA GLY A 57 -2.67 6.72 -30.03
C GLY A 57 -2.11 5.51 -29.28
N ARG A 58 -1.17 5.69 -28.35
CA ARG A 58 -0.63 4.62 -27.50
C ARG A 58 -1.60 4.30 -26.39
N ARG A 59 -1.77 3.01 -26.11
CA ARG A 59 -2.71 2.53 -25.10
C ARG A 59 -1.99 2.20 -23.81
N TYR A 60 -2.53 2.68 -22.71
CA TYR A 60 -2.03 2.43 -21.37
C TYR A 60 -3.12 1.85 -20.49
N GLU A 61 -2.72 0.99 -19.58
CA GLU A 61 -3.50 0.54 -18.44
C GLU A 61 -3.06 1.32 -17.20
N ILE A 62 -4.01 1.91 -16.48
CA ILE A 62 -3.78 2.63 -15.23
C ILE A 62 -3.91 1.68 -14.05
N LEU A 63 -2.87 1.63 -13.22
CA LEU A 63 -2.78 0.78 -12.03
C LEU A 63 -2.21 1.58 -10.85
N ILE A 64 -2.33 1.04 -9.64
CA ILE A 64 -1.50 1.47 -8.50
C ILE A 64 -0.31 0.54 -8.43
N ASN A 65 0.89 1.12 -8.51
CA ASN A 65 2.13 0.42 -8.22
C ASN A 65 2.47 0.59 -6.73
N ILE A 66 2.53 -0.52 -6.02
CA ILE A 66 2.92 -0.58 -4.61
C ILE A 66 4.36 -1.09 -4.57
N LYS A 67 5.24 -0.33 -3.92
CA LYS A 67 6.63 -0.72 -3.65
C LYS A 67 6.83 -0.94 -2.17
N VAL A 68 7.42 -2.07 -1.82
CA VAL A 68 7.78 -2.41 -0.45
C VAL A 68 9.28 -2.66 -0.41
N LYS A 69 9.99 -1.90 0.43
CA LYS A 69 11.44 -2.03 0.61
C LYS A 69 11.75 -2.52 2.01
N ASN A 70 12.53 -3.60 2.11
CA ASN A 70 13.09 -4.05 3.36
C ASN A 70 14.43 -3.34 3.63
N SER A 71 14.47 -2.50 4.64
CA SER A 71 15.68 -1.80 5.10
C SER A 71 16.19 -2.32 6.44
N GLY A 72 15.48 -3.31 7.02
CA GLY A 72 15.86 -3.97 8.26
C GLY A 72 16.59 -5.30 8.01
N ASP A 73 17.10 -5.86 9.09
CA ASP A 73 17.97 -7.04 9.07
C ASP A 73 17.18 -8.37 9.12
N ASN A 74 15.84 -8.28 9.25
CA ASN A 74 14.95 -9.44 9.30
C ASN A 74 14.32 -9.70 7.92
N ASN A 75 14.00 -10.96 7.63
CA ASN A 75 13.23 -11.31 6.45
C ASN A 75 11.72 -11.13 6.72
N PHE A 76 11.00 -10.64 5.72
CA PHE A 76 9.55 -10.44 5.78
C PHE A 76 8.89 -11.08 4.57
N GLU A 77 7.85 -11.86 4.79
CA GLU A 77 7.00 -12.33 3.71
C GLU A 77 5.79 -11.42 3.61
N ILE A 78 5.69 -10.68 2.51
CA ILE A 78 4.55 -9.84 2.20
C ILE A 78 3.49 -10.73 1.54
N VAL A 79 2.28 -10.73 2.07
CA VAL A 79 1.21 -11.64 1.61
C VAL A 79 0.12 -10.95 0.82
N SER A 80 -0.20 -9.70 1.15
CA SER A 80 -1.26 -8.95 0.48
C SER A 80 -1.04 -7.45 0.61
N ALA A 81 -1.62 -6.69 -0.31
CA ALA A 81 -1.99 -5.32 -0.03
C ALA A 81 -3.26 -5.30 0.84
N PHE A 82 -3.47 -4.24 1.59
CA PHE A 82 -4.71 -4.05 2.33
C PHE A 82 -5.18 -2.60 2.24
N MET A 83 -6.47 -2.43 2.46
CA MET A 83 -7.08 -1.13 2.71
C MET A 83 -8.16 -1.25 3.77
N GLU A 84 -8.35 -0.18 4.52
CA GLU A 84 -9.45 -0.06 5.46
C GLU A 84 -10.43 1.00 4.97
N ILE A 85 -11.70 0.61 4.84
CA ILE A 85 -12.79 1.49 4.43
C ILE A 85 -13.81 1.56 5.54
N GLU A 86 -14.26 2.77 5.85
CA GLU A 86 -15.40 3.01 6.71
C GLU A 86 -16.63 3.35 5.87
N PHE A 87 -17.68 2.53 5.96
CA PHE A 87 -18.93 2.80 5.28
C PHE A 87 -19.80 3.76 6.10
N GLU A 88 -20.80 4.39 5.46
CA GLU A 88 -21.69 5.40 6.06
C GLU A 88 -22.37 4.96 7.38
N ASN A 89 -22.53 3.65 7.59
CA ASN A 89 -23.08 3.08 8.82
C ASN A 89 -22.06 2.96 9.97
N GLY A 90 -20.85 3.51 9.80
CA GLY A 90 -19.73 3.45 10.76
C GLY A 90 -19.06 2.08 10.84
N VAL A 91 -19.38 1.15 9.94
CA VAL A 91 -18.77 -0.18 9.94
C VAL A 91 -17.46 -0.14 9.17
N LEU A 92 -16.38 -0.54 9.84
CA LEU A 92 -15.04 -0.66 9.26
C LEU A 92 -14.87 -2.02 8.58
N TYR A 93 -14.37 -2.01 7.36
CA TYR A 93 -13.96 -3.22 6.63
C TYR A 93 -12.49 -3.16 6.27
N GLU A 94 -11.80 -4.27 6.44
CA GLU A 94 -10.48 -4.50 5.87
C GLU A 94 -10.65 -5.30 4.57
N ILE A 95 -10.18 -4.74 3.47
CA ILE A 95 -10.11 -5.43 2.18
C ILE A 95 -8.68 -5.89 2.00
N ARG A 96 -8.48 -7.19 1.81
CA ARG A 96 -7.19 -7.78 1.47
C ARG A 96 -7.14 -8.04 -0.02
N ILE A 97 -6.12 -7.51 -0.68
CA ILE A 97 -5.92 -7.62 -2.12
C ILE A 97 -4.66 -8.44 -2.36
N MET A 98 -4.79 -9.54 -3.09
CA MET A 98 -3.73 -10.52 -3.37
C MET A 98 -3.32 -10.40 -4.84
N PRO A 99 -2.46 -9.43 -5.19
CA PRO A 99 -1.93 -9.31 -6.54
C PRO A 99 -1.05 -10.51 -6.91
N ASP A 100 -0.88 -10.76 -8.20
CA ASP A 100 -0.19 -11.95 -8.72
C ASP A 100 1.27 -12.09 -8.25
N ASP A 101 1.94 -10.97 -7.93
CA ASP A 101 3.32 -10.95 -7.46
C ASP A 101 3.46 -11.30 -5.96
N LEU A 102 2.35 -11.51 -5.24
CA LEU A 102 2.30 -11.87 -3.82
C LEU A 102 1.67 -13.26 -3.60
N PRO A 103 2.11 -14.03 -2.58
CA PRO A 103 3.06 -13.68 -1.53
C PRO A 103 4.53 -13.70 -1.98
N LYS A 104 5.39 -12.89 -1.34
CA LYS A 104 6.83 -12.85 -1.63
C LYS A 104 7.67 -12.58 -0.38
N MET A 105 8.76 -13.32 -0.25
CA MET A 105 9.80 -13.07 0.75
C MET A 105 10.71 -11.90 0.34
N LEU A 106 10.93 -10.96 1.25
CA LEU A 106 11.86 -9.86 1.14
C LEU A 106 12.99 -10.05 2.15
N THR A 107 14.21 -10.25 1.67
CA THR A 107 15.42 -10.26 2.48
C THR A 107 15.97 -8.85 2.70
N GLU A 108 17.02 -8.71 3.52
CA GLU A 108 17.62 -7.41 3.82
C GLU A 108 18.04 -6.67 2.53
N GLY A 109 17.55 -5.44 2.38
CA GLY A 109 17.87 -4.56 1.25
C GLY A 109 17.00 -4.78 0.01
N GLU A 110 16.21 -5.86 -0.04
CA GLU A 110 15.36 -6.15 -1.20
C GLU A 110 14.13 -5.25 -1.30
N MET A 111 13.60 -5.18 -2.53
CA MET A 111 12.38 -4.49 -2.88
C MET A 111 11.49 -5.40 -3.71
N ILE A 112 10.18 -5.27 -3.52
CA ILE A 112 9.17 -5.77 -4.44
C ILE A 112 8.36 -4.59 -4.96
N GLU A 113 7.99 -4.67 -6.23
CA GLU A 113 6.96 -3.84 -6.84
C GLU A 113 5.81 -4.76 -7.25
N THR A 114 4.58 -4.38 -6.93
CA THR A 114 3.37 -5.11 -7.31
C THR A 114 2.32 -4.11 -7.78
N ASN A 115 1.42 -4.53 -8.65
CA ASN A 115 0.38 -3.66 -9.18
C ASN A 115 -1.02 -4.16 -8.82
N ILE A 116 -1.92 -3.24 -8.48
CA ILE A 116 -3.36 -3.50 -8.26
C ILE A 116 -4.20 -2.52 -9.10
N GLN A 117 -5.48 -2.84 -9.30
CA GLN A 117 -6.43 -1.92 -9.93
C GLN A 117 -6.51 -0.60 -9.15
N LYS A 118 -6.60 0.53 -9.85
CA LYS A 118 -6.68 1.82 -9.16
C LYS A 118 -8.02 2.04 -8.47
N GLU A 119 -9.06 1.40 -8.97
CA GLU A 119 -10.43 1.49 -8.47
C GLU A 119 -10.56 1.05 -7.01
N TRP A 120 -9.63 0.23 -6.52
CA TRP A 120 -9.54 -0.10 -5.10
C TRP A 120 -9.42 1.14 -4.22
N ILE A 121 -8.74 2.20 -4.65
CA ILE A 121 -8.58 3.40 -3.83
C ILE A 121 -9.51 4.55 -4.22
N ASP A 122 -10.45 4.33 -5.14
CA ASP A 122 -11.36 5.40 -5.60
C ASP A 122 -12.56 5.59 -4.64
N TYR A 123 -12.59 4.92 -3.48
CA TYR A 123 -13.63 5.08 -2.46
C TYR A 123 -13.38 6.34 -1.60
N GLU A 124 -14.43 7.04 -1.18
CA GLU A 124 -14.30 8.31 -0.45
C GLU A 124 -13.72 8.15 0.97
N ASN A 125 -13.95 7.01 1.62
CA ASN A 125 -13.65 6.83 3.06
C ASN A 125 -12.50 5.83 3.31
N ILE A 126 -11.36 6.03 2.65
CA ILE A 126 -10.19 5.18 2.87
C ILE A 126 -9.39 5.68 4.06
N ASN A 127 -9.51 4.93 5.16
CA ASN A 127 -8.83 5.24 6.42
C ASN A 127 -7.35 4.89 6.34
N SER A 128 -7.03 3.74 5.77
CA SER A 128 -5.66 3.28 5.66
C SER A 128 -5.42 2.40 4.44
N PHE A 129 -4.16 2.35 3.99
CA PHE A 129 -3.71 1.56 2.85
C PHE A 129 -2.29 1.10 3.10
N GLY A 130 -1.92 -0.10 2.65
CA GLY A 130 -0.57 -0.60 2.82
C GLY A 130 -0.41 -2.05 2.44
N VAL A 131 0.53 -2.73 3.10
CA VAL A 131 0.76 -4.16 2.93
C VAL A 131 0.73 -4.90 4.26
N MET A 132 0.38 -6.18 4.19
CA MET A 132 0.35 -7.08 5.34
C MET A 132 1.44 -8.13 5.19
N ASP A 133 2.13 -8.46 6.29
CA ASP A 133 3.06 -9.59 6.32
C ASP A 133 2.38 -10.90 6.71
N SER A 134 3.07 -12.03 6.57
CA SER A 134 2.54 -13.36 6.93
C SER A 134 2.28 -13.55 8.43
N LYS A 135 2.72 -12.63 9.28
CA LYS A 135 2.42 -12.59 10.71
C LYS A 135 1.18 -11.74 11.04
N GLY A 136 0.52 -11.19 10.03
CA GLY A 136 -0.65 -10.33 10.17
C GLY A 136 -0.33 -8.91 10.64
N ARG A 137 0.92 -8.47 10.51
CA ARG A 137 1.31 -7.08 10.83
C ARG A 137 1.08 -6.18 9.62
N HIS A 138 0.47 -5.03 9.89
CA HIS A 138 0.19 -4.00 8.89
C HIS A 138 1.34 -3.00 8.78
N TYR A 139 1.75 -2.75 7.54
CA TYR A 139 2.72 -1.73 7.17
C TYR A 139 2.03 -0.70 6.30
N TYR A 140 1.83 0.48 6.87
CA TYR A 140 0.98 1.52 6.31
C TYR A 140 1.75 2.41 5.33
N LEU A 141 1.07 2.79 4.25
CA LEU A 141 1.43 3.97 3.48
C LEU A 141 1.19 5.20 4.38
N PRO A 142 2.15 6.13 4.52
CA PRO A 142 1.94 7.34 5.29
C PRO A 142 0.69 8.11 4.83
N LYS A 143 -0.12 8.61 5.77
CA LYS A 143 -1.42 9.24 5.47
C LYS A 143 -1.33 10.35 4.44
N GLU A 144 -0.33 11.23 4.56
CA GLU A 144 -0.06 12.30 3.58
C GLU A 144 0.17 11.79 2.15
N LYS A 145 0.77 10.60 2.00
CA LYS A 145 0.97 9.97 0.69
C LYS A 145 -0.29 9.27 0.20
N LEU A 146 -1.05 8.66 1.10
CA LEU A 146 -2.36 8.07 0.79
C LEU A 146 -3.32 9.14 0.26
N ASP A 147 -3.42 10.28 0.94
CA ASP A 147 -4.33 11.35 0.53
C ASP A 147 -3.96 11.90 -0.85
N LYS A 148 -2.66 12.06 -1.14
CA LYS A 148 -2.18 12.45 -2.48
C LYS A 148 -2.50 11.40 -3.54
N LEU A 149 -2.30 10.12 -3.21
CA LEU A 149 -2.58 9.02 -4.12
C LEU A 149 -4.08 8.93 -4.42
N TRP A 150 -4.93 9.12 -3.40
CA TRP A 150 -6.39 9.15 -3.51
C TRP A 150 -6.87 10.26 -4.44
N ILE A 151 -6.40 11.50 -4.23
CA ILE A 151 -6.74 12.64 -5.12
C ILE A 151 -6.32 12.30 -6.56
N LYS A 152 -5.07 11.88 -6.74
CA LYS A 152 -4.53 11.55 -8.07
C LYS A 152 -5.30 10.40 -8.75
N SER A 153 -5.80 9.43 -8.00
CA SER A 153 -6.57 8.31 -8.54
C SER A 153 -7.94 8.75 -9.02
N ASN A 154 -8.64 9.57 -8.22
CA ASN A 154 -9.97 10.08 -8.53
C ASN A 154 -9.96 11.10 -9.69
N ASP A 155 -8.84 11.79 -9.92
CA ASP A 155 -8.67 12.68 -11.08
C ASP A 155 -8.48 11.93 -12.41
N LEU A 156 -8.32 10.60 -12.39
CA LEU A 156 -8.03 9.79 -13.57
C LEU A 156 -9.25 9.00 -14.06
N PRO A 157 -9.33 8.67 -15.37
CA PRO A 157 -10.39 7.85 -15.91
C PRO A 157 -10.55 6.53 -15.14
N THR A 158 -11.80 6.15 -14.86
CA THR A 158 -12.13 4.98 -14.04
C THR A 158 -13.07 4.01 -14.77
N THR A 159 -13.04 2.75 -14.35
CA THR A 159 -14.01 1.73 -14.76
C THR A 159 -15.13 1.54 -13.73
N LYS A 160 -15.18 2.38 -12.68
CA LYS A 160 -16.35 2.45 -11.79
C LYS A 160 -17.61 2.73 -12.61
N LEU A 161 -18.63 1.91 -12.41
CA LEU A 161 -19.96 2.07 -12.96
C LEU A 161 -20.87 2.55 -11.84
N GLU A 162 -21.69 3.56 -12.14
CA GLU A 162 -22.82 3.94 -11.31
C GLU A 162 -23.96 2.95 -11.55
N GLY A 163 -24.36 2.27 -10.50
CA GLY A 163 -25.52 1.40 -10.46
C GLY A 163 -26.55 1.89 -9.47
N TYR A 164 -27.70 1.23 -9.44
CA TYR A 164 -28.70 1.43 -8.40
C TYR A 164 -28.82 0.18 -7.56
N GLU A 165 -29.02 0.35 -6.26
CA GLU A 165 -29.36 -0.77 -5.39
C GLU A 165 -30.70 -1.36 -5.87
N LYS A 166 -30.75 -2.69 -6.06
CA LYS A 166 -31.94 -3.37 -6.59
C LYS A 166 -33.20 -3.08 -5.77
N ASP A 167 -33.03 -2.88 -4.47
CA ASP A 167 -34.11 -2.62 -3.51
C ASP A 167 -34.28 -1.12 -3.20
N ASN A 168 -33.39 -0.26 -3.70
CA ASN A 168 -33.48 1.19 -3.53
C ASN A 168 -32.96 1.93 -4.79
N PRO A 169 -33.82 2.13 -5.81
CA PRO A 169 -33.46 2.80 -7.05
C PRO A 169 -33.12 4.30 -6.91
N LEU A 170 -33.22 4.87 -5.70
CA LEU A 170 -32.75 6.23 -5.41
C LEU A 170 -31.31 6.26 -4.89
N LYS A 171 -30.75 5.12 -4.51
CA LYS A 171 -29.38 5.00 -4.02
C LYS A 171 -28.45 4.64 -5.17
N VAL A 172 -27.63 5.60 -5.59
CA VAL A 172 -26.54 5.36 -6.54
C VAL A 172 -25.42 4.62 -5.80
N MET A 173 -25.00 3.49 -6.36
CA MET A 173 -23.87 2.70 -5.88
C MET A 173 -22.77 2.75 -6.91
N GLU A 174 -21.58 3.14 -6.51
CA GLU A 174 -20.39 2.96 -7.35
C GLU A 174 -19.81 1.57 -7.15
N ALA A 175 -19.61 0.84 -8.25
CA ALA A 175 -19.00 -0.49 -8.23
C ALA A 175 -18.05 -0.67 -9.42
N PHE A 176 -17.04 -1.52 -9.26
CA PHE A 176 -16.17 -1.93 -10.36
C PHE A 176 -15.98 -3.45 -10.32
N GLU A 177 -15.59 -4.02 -11.46
CA GLU A 177 -15.26 -5.44 -11.54
C GLU A 177 -13.85 -5.68 -10.99
N ALA A 178 -13.78 -6.26 -9.79
CA ALA A 178 -12.52 -6.66 -9.17
C ALA A 178 -11.91 -7.85 -9.90
N LYS A 179 -10.79 -7.60 -10.56
CA LYS A 179 -9.95 -8.60 -11.24
C LYS A 179 -8.77 -9.05 -10.37
N ASP A 180 -8.37 -8.25 -9.39
CA ASP A 180 -7.47 -8.71 -8.33
C ASP A 180 -8.21 -9.64 -7.37
N LYS A 181 -7.57 -10.76 -7.00
CA LYS A 181 -8.09 -11.66 -5.95
C LYS A 181 -8.21 -10.86 -4.65
N SER A 182 -9.38 -10.90 -4.02
CA SER A 182 -9.64 -10.08 -2.84
C SER A 182 -10.57 -10.76 -1.83
N THR A 183 -10.48 -10.31 -0.58
CA THR A 183 -11.37 -10.74 0.51
C THR A 183 -11.77 -9.55 1.36
N PHE A 184 -13.05 -9.45 1.67
CA PHE A 184 -13.63 -8.44 2.55
C PHE A 184 -13.79 -9.01 3.95
N ILE A 185 -13.24 -8.31 4.95
CA ILE A 185 -13.26 -8.73 6.35
C ILE A 185 -13.89 -7.59 7.15
N ARG A 186 -15.03 -7.86 7.78
CA ARG A 186 -15.65 -6.92 8.70
C ARG A 186 -14.81 -6.81 9.97
N LYS A 187 -14.43 -5.59 10.36
CA LYS A 187 -13.81 -5.30 11.66
C LYS A 187 -14.90 -4.97 12.68
N ASN A 188 -14.74 -5.51 13.89
CA ASN A 188 -15.61 -5.27 15.04
C ASN A 188 -15.08 -4.13 15.90
#